data_AF-A0A9W3HHN2-F1
#
_entry.id   AF-A0A9W3HHN2-F1
#
_cell.length_a   1.000
_cell.length_b   1.000
_cell.length_c   1.000
_cell.angle_alpha   90.00
_cell.angle_beta   90.00
_cell.angle_gamma   90.00
#
_symmetry.space_group_name_H-M   'P 1'
#
loop_
_entity.id
_entity.type
_entity.pdbx_description
1 polymer ?
#
loop_
_entity_poly.entity_id
_entity_poly.type
_entity_poly.pdbx_seq_one_letter_code
_entity_poly.pdbx_strand_id
1 'polypeptide(L)'
;MAKSKNHTTHTQFRKWHRNGIKKPPSQQYESLKGVDPKFLRNMLFAKKHKKGLKKMQANNTKATSASAEAIKALVKPKEVKPKIPKGNSHRLSRLAYIAHPKLRKCAHAHIAKDLRLCQPKAKDKAQTKAAASAAAAAAAQAQAPKGTQAPTKAPE
;
A
#
# COMPACT_ATOMS: atom_id res chain seq x y z
N MET A 1 -73.15 -22.11 -19.88
CA MET A 1 -72.30 -21.58 -18.78
C MET A 1 -70.89 -21.37 -19.30
N ALA A 2 -70.23 -20.25 -18.95
CA ALA A 2 -68.80 -20.07 -19.21
C ALA A 2 -67.96 -20.79 -18.15
N LYS A 3 -66.80 -21.34 -18.52
CA LYS A 3 -65.86 -22.00 -17.59
C LYS A 3 -64.70 -21.05 -17.25
N SER A 4 -64.34 -20.96 -15.98
CA SER A 4 -63.18 -20.21 -15.48
C SER A 4 -61.99 -21.14 -15.17
N LYS A 5 -60.84 -20.57 -14.76
CA LYS A 5 -59.65 -21.35 -14.39
C LYS A 5 -59.58 -21.58 -12.87
N ASN A 6 -59.60 -22.85 -12.46
CA ASN A 6 -59.73 -23.26 -11.06
C ASN A 6 -58.51 -22.93 -10.15
N HIS A 7 -57.29 -22.89 -10.70
CA HIS A 7 -56.07 -22.67 -9.90
C HIS A 7 -54.92 -22.08 -10.74
N THR A 8 -54.03 -21.28 -10.12
CA THR A 8 -52.76 -20.83 -10.73
C THR A 8 -51.71 -20.34 -9.72
N THR A 9 -50.46 -20.76 -9.91
CA THR A 9 -49.28 -20.32 -9.13
C THR A 9 -48.44 -19.26 -9.86
N HIS A 10 -48.84 -18.89 -11.10
CA HIS A 10 -48.04 -18.08 -12.05
C HIS A 10 -47.38 -16.81 -11.45
N THR A 11 -48.10 -16.04 -10.64
CA THR A 11 -47.58 -14.78 -10.06
C THR A 11 -47.06 -14.92 -8.63
N GLN A 12 -47.16 -16.10 -7.99
CA GLN A 12 -46.81 -16.27 -6.57
C GLN A 12 -45.30 -16.11 -6.35
N PHE A 13 -44.49 -16.81 -7.15
CA PHE A 13 -43.02 -16.70 -7.12
C PHE A 13 -42.54 -15.25 -7.32
N ARG A 14 -43.08 -14.55 -8.34
CA ARG A 14 -42.76 -13.12 -8.59
C ARG A 14 -43.11 -12.23 -7.39
N LYS A 15 -44.20 -12.50 -6.67
CA LYS A 15 -44.56 -11.76 -5.45
C LYS A 15 -43.62 -12.05 -4.29
N TRP A 16 -43.28 -13.32 -4.02
CA TRP A 16 -42.35 -13.69 -2.95
C TRP A 16 -40.96 -13.09 -3.16
N HIS A 17 -40.49 -13.04 -4.42
CA HIS A 17 -39.17 -12.50 -4.75
C HIS A 17 -39.10 -10.97 -4.83
N ARG A 18 -40.22 -10.22 -4.88
CA ARG A 18 -40.20 -8.73 -4.86
C ARG A 18 -39.44 -8.16 -3.66
N ASN A 19 -39.65 -8.74 -2.47
CA ASN A 19 -39.00 -8.31 -1.23
C ASN A 19 -37.77 -9.19 -0.89
N GLY A 20 -37.57 -10.27 -1.67
CA GLY A 20 -36.63 -11.36 -1.43
C GLY A 20 -37.06 -12.29 -0.29
N ILE A 21 -37.03 -13.60 -0.54
CA ILE A 21 -37.26 -14.61 0.50
C ILE A 21 -36.07 -14.56 1.47
N LYS A 22 -36.28 -14.00 2.66
CA LYS A 22 -35.24 -13.90 3.70
C LYS A 22 -35.14 -15.22 4.47
N LYS A 23 -33.91 -15.63 4.79
CA LYS A 23 -33.65 -16.68 5.79
C LYS A 23 -33.96 -16.14 7.19
N PRO A 24 -34.35 -16.97 8.17
CA PRO A 24 -34.44 -16.54 9.56
C PRO A 24 -33.06 -16.06 10.06
N PRO A 25 -33.00 -15.07 10.96
CA PRO A 25 -31.74 -14.57 11.50
C PRO A 25 -31.10 -15.60 12.43
N SER A 26 -29.82 -15.92 12.21
CA SER A 26 -29.01 -16.75 13.09
C SER A 26 -28.55 -15.96 14.32
N GLN A 27 -28.92 -16.41 15.52
CA GLN A 27 -28.54 -15.78 16.78
C GLN A 27 -27.39 -16.54 17.45
N GLN A 28 -26.43 -15.83 18.07
CA GLN A 28 -25.27 -16.48 18.74
C GLN A 28 -25.67 -17.39 19.92
N TYR A 29 -26.82 -17.12 20.55
CA TYR A 29 -27.37 -17.89 21.66
C TYR A 29 -28.87 -18.11 21.43
N GLU A 30 -29.26 -19.34 21.14
CA GLU A 30 -30.66 -19.72 20.91
C GLU A 30 -31.41 -20.05 22.21
N SER A 31 -32.74 -20.12 22.15
CA SER A 31 -33.58 -20.45 23.31
C SER A 31 -33.53 -21.94 23.63
N LEU A 32 -33.30 -22.30 24.89
CA LEU A 32 -33.28 -23.69 25.36
C LEU A 32 -34.69 -24.31 25.55
N LYS A 33 -35.67 -23.89 24.72
CA LYS A 33 -37.05 -24.40 24.75
C LYS A 33 -37.09 -25.78 24.11
N GLY A 34 -37.66 -26.77 24.81
CA GLY A 34 -37.70 -28.17 24.36
C GLY A 34 -36.51 -29.03 24.81
N VAL A 35 -35.53 -28.46 25.51
CA VAL A 35 -34.47 -29.21 26.18
C VAL A 35 -35.03 -29.91 27.43
N ASP A 36 -34.51 -31.10 27.76
CA ASP A 36 -34.91 -31.91 28.91
C ASP A 36 -35.04 -31.09 30.23
N PRO A 37 -36.22 -31.09 30.89
CA PRO A 37 -36.42 -30.42 32.17
C PRO A 37 -35.47 -30.87 33.28
N LYS A 38 -35.01 -32.13 33.31
CA LYS A 38 -34.08 -32.63 34.34
C LYS A 38 -32.69 -32.01 34.17
N PHE A 39 -32.16 -31.99 32.94
CA PHE A 39 -30.95 -31.26 32.57
C PHE A 39 -31.07 -29.75 32.85
N LEU A 40 -32.17 -29.13 32.42
CA LEU A 40 -32.39 -27.69 32.64
C LEU A 40 -32.39 -27.32 34.12
N ARG A 41 -33.05 -28.12 34.98
CA ARG A 41 -33.02 -27.91 36.45
C ARG A 41 -31.58 -27.96 36.99
N ASN A 42 -30.79 -28.96 36.61
CA ASN A 42 -29.39 -29.07 37.05
C ASN A 42 -28.53 -27.87 36.58
N MET A 43 -28.63 -27.49 35.30
CA MET A 43 -27.93 -26.33 34.76
C MET A 43 -28.32 -25.02 35.49
N LEU A 44 -29.59 -24.85 35.84
CA LEU A 44 -30.06 -23.69 36.61
C LEU A 44 -29.50 -23.69 38.04
N PHE A 45 -29.42 -24.83 38.72
CA PHE A 45 -28.75 -24.93 40.03
C PHE A 45 -27.25 -24.58 39.93
N ALA A 46 -26.54 -25.10 38.92
CA ALA A 46 -25.13 -24.76 38.69
C ALA A 46 -24.92 -23.25 38.46
N LYS A 47 -25.78 -22.61 37.66
CA LYS A 47 -25.74 -21.16 37.42
C LYS A 47 -26.16 -20.31 38.64
N LYS A 48 -27.02 -20.85 39.53
CA LYS A 48 -27.49 -20.18 40.75
C LYS A 48 -26.40 -20.02 41.81
N HIS A 49 -25.55 -21.03 42.01
CA HIS A 49 -24.62 -21.07 43.13
C HIS A 49 -23.20 -20.63 42.77
N LYS A 50 -22.94 -19.31 42.84
CA LYS A 50 -21.62 -18.68 42.57
C LYS A 50 -20.53 -18.94 43.63
N LYS A 51 -20.47 -20.16 44.18
CA LYS A 51 -19.40 -20.61 45.09
C LYS A 51 -18.06 -20.63 44.33
N GLY A 52 -16.97 -20.22 44.99
CA GLY A 52 -15.62 -20.25 44.40
C GLY A 52 -15.19 -19.02 43.59
N LEU A 53 -16.04 -18.01 43.37
CA LEU A 53 -15.70 -16.81 42.58
C LEU A 53 -14.37 -16.13 43.00
N LYS A 54 -14.13 -15.99 44.31
CA LYS A 54 -12.85 -15.45 44.85
C LYS A 54 -11.64 -16.32 44.49
N LYS A 55 -11.79 -17.65 44.43
CA LYS A 55 -10.72 -18.58 44.03
C LYS A 55 -10.40 -18.43 42.53
N MET A 56 -11.44 -18.31 41.70
CA MET A 56 -11.29 -18.05 40.25
C MET A 56 -10.60 -16.71 40.00
N GLN A 57 -11.00 -15.65 40.69
CA GLN A 57 -10.37 -14.32 40.58
C GLN A 57 -8.87 -14.38 40.94
N ALA A 58 -8.51 -15.04 42.05
CA ALA A 58 -7.12 -15.19 42.48
C ALA A 58 -6.27 -16.14 41.61
N ASN A 59 -6.90 -17.01 40.80
CA ASN A 59 -6.22 -17.80 39.79
C ASN A 59 -6.00 -16.97 38.50
N ASN A 60 -7.04 -16.26 38.05
CA ASN A 60 -6.98 -15.40 36.87
C ASN A 60 -5.92 -14.29 37.03
N THR A 61 -5.84 -13.63 38.19
CA THR A 61 -4.82 -12.58 38.43
C THR A 61 -3.40 -13.13 38.35
N LYS A 62 -3.15 -14.35 38.88
CA LYS A 62 -1.85 -15.04 38.76
C LYS A 62 -1.52 -15.42 37.32
N ALA A 63 -2.51 -15.85 36.53
CA ALA A 63 -2.33 -16.13 35.11
C ALA A 63 -2.00 -14.85 34.31
N THR A 64 -2.66 -13.73 34.63
CA THR A 64 -2.36 -12.42 34.04
C THR A 64 -0.97 -11.92 34.42
N SER A 65 -0.55 -12.02 35.69
CA SER A 65 0.80 -11.59 36.11
C SER A 65 1.90 -12.42 35.46
N ALA A 66 1.75 -13.75 35.43
CA ALA A 66 2.70 -14.64 34.75
C ALA A 66 2.79 -14.36 33.24
N SER A 67 1.67 -14.02 32.60
CA SER A 67 1.64 -13.60 31.18
C SER A 67 2.36 -12.27 30.96
N ALA A 68 2.18 -11.30 31.85
CA ALA A 68 2.87 -10.01 31.79
C ALA A 68 4.40 -10.16 32.03
N GLU A 69 4.80 -11.04 32.94
CA GLU A 69 6.21 -11.40 33.17
C GLU A 69 6.83 -12.09 31.95
N ALA A 70 6.12 -13.03 31.31
CA ALA A 70 6.57 -13.68 30.07
C ALA A 70 6.74 -12.68 28.91
N ILE A 71 5.80 -11.75 28.74
CA ILE A 71 5.91 -10.67 27.75
C ILE A 71 7.12 -9.76 28.09
N LYS A 72 7.29 -9.38 29.35
CA LYS A 72 8.42 -8.56 29.83
C LYS A 72 9.78 -9.26 29.64
N ALA A 73 9.82 -10.59 29.76
CA ALA A 73 11.00 -11.40 29.48
C ALA A 73 11.29 -11.51 27.97
N LEU A 74 10.27 -11.62 27.12
CA LEU A 74 10.45 -11.60 25.66
C LEU A 74 10.93 -10.22 25.16
N VAL A 75 10.40 -9.13 25.73
CA VAL A 75 10.79 -7.74 25.45
C VAL A 75 12.19 -7.40 25.98
N LYS A 76 12.74 -8.21 26.90
CA LYS A 76 14.15 -8.18 27.31
C LYS A 76 14.90 -9.39 26.72
N PRO A 77 15.22 -9.41 25.41
CA PRO A 77 15.94 -10.52 24.81
C PRO A 77 17.28 -10.75 25.52
N LYS A 78 17.55 -11.99 25.93
CA LYS A 78 18.90 -12.41 26.32
C LYS A 78 19.87 -12.14 25.17
N GLU A 79 21.06 -11.66 25.48
CA GLU A 79 22.09 -11.25 24.51
C GLU A 79 22.77 -12.44 23.79
N VAL A 80 21.98 -13.26 23.10
CA VAL A 80 22.49 -14.22 22.12
C VAL A 80 23.02 -13.42 20.94
N LYS A 81 24.34 -13.15 20.93
CA LYS A 81 25.02 -12.41 19.86
C LYS A 81 24.62 -12.99 18.49
N PRO A 82 23.89 -12.23 17.64
CA PRO A 82 23.36 -12.77 16.40
C PRO A 82 24.50 -12.99 15.41
N LYS A 83 24.97 -14.24 15.31
CA LYS A 83 26.07 -14.66 14.42
C LYS A 83 25.60 -14.80 12.96
N ILE A 84 24.95 -13.74 12.47
CA ILE A 84 24.38 -13.64 11.13
C ILE A 84 25.52 -13.66 10.10
N PRO A 85 25.51 -14.55 9.10
CA PRO A 85 26.47 -14.50 8.00
C PRO A 85 26.23 -13.21 7.19
N LYS A 86 27.29 -12.42 6.98
CA LYS A 86 27.25 -11.14 6.24
C LYS A 86 27.15 -11.42 4.72
N GLY A 87 26.00 -11.95 4.28
CA GLY A 87 25.83 -12.67 3.01
C GLY A 87 25.00 -11.98 1.93
N ASN A 88 24.98 -10.64 1.85
CA ASN A 88 24.28 -9.91 0.78
C ASN A 88 25.15 -8.74 0.30
N SER A 89 25.32 -8.58 -1.02
CA SER A 89 26.08 -7.45 -1.55
C SER A 89 25.30 -6.14 -1.33
N HIS A 90 25.86 -5.22 -0.54
CA HIS A 90 25.20 -3.97 -0.12
C HIS A 90 24.67 -3.16 -1.33
N ARG A 91 25.34 -3.22 -2.49
CA ARG A 91 24.91 -2.61 -3.74
C ARG A 91 23.50 -3.05 -4.17
N LEU A 92 23.19 -4.35 -4.15
CA LEU A 92 21.88 -4.86 -4.58
C LEU A 92 20.76 -4.43 -3.62
N SER A 93 20.99 -4.50 -2.31
CA SER A 93 20.04 -4.01 -1.29
C SER A 93 19.78 -2.50 -1.43
N ARG A 94 20.83 -1.71 -1.70
CA ARG A 94 20.73 -0.26 -1.97
C ARG A 94 19.91 0.04 -3.22
N LEU A 95 20.11 -0.71 -4.31
CA LEU A 95 19.33 -0.56 -5.55
C LEU A 95 17.86 -0.95 -5.35
N ALA A 96 17.58 -2.03 -4.63
CA ALA A 96 16.21 -2.43 -4.29
C ALA A 96 15.48 -1.36 -3.47
N TYR A 97 16.15 -0.75 -2.48
CA TYR A 97 15.61 0.37 -1.70
C TYR A 97 15.31 1.61 -2.56
N ILE A 98 16.20 1.94 -3.50
CA ILE A 98 16.01 3.06 -4.45
C ILE A 98 14.87 2.76 -5.43
N ALA A 99 14.68 1.51 -5.88
CA ALA A 99 13.56 1.15 -6.74
C ALA A 99 12.21 1.19 -6.00
N HIS A 100 12.18 0.89 -4.70
CA HIS A 100 10.97 0.57 -3.95
C HIS A 100 9.98 1.76 -3.81
N PRO A 101 8.75 1.67 -4.35
CA PRO A 101 7.88 2.82 -4.59
C PRO A 101 7.46 3.60 -3.34
N LYS A 102 7.34 2.94 -2.18
CA LYS A 102 6.96 3.60 -0.92
C LYS A 102 8.12 4.31 -0.22
N LEU A 103 9.36 3.80 -0.35
CA LEU A 103 10.52 4.23 0.45
C LEU A 103 11.47 5.15 -0.32
N ARG A 104 11.51 5.05 -1.65
CA ARG A 104 12.46 5.77 -2.50
C ARG A 104 12.35 7.30 -2.52
N LYS A 105 11.29 7.87 -1.93
CA LYS A 105 10.91 9.30 -2.07
C LYS A 105 12.10 10.25 -1.82
N CYS A 106 12.76 10.11 -0.68
CA CYS A 106 13.89 10.98 -0.31
C CYS A 106 15.14 10.70 -1.15
N ALA A 107 15.42 9.44 -1.50
CA ALA A 107 16.57 9.06 -2.32
C ALA A 107 16.45 9.57 -3.77
N HIS A 108 15.30 9.37 -4.41
CA HIS A 108 15.02 9.95 -5.73
C HIS A 108 15.03 11.47 -5.71
N ALA A 109 14.50 12.10 -4.66
CA ALA A 109 14.54 13.56 -4.53
C ALA A 109 15.96 14.11 -4.34
N HIS A 110 16.87 13.38 -3.68
CA HIS A 110 18.29 13.75 -3.57
C HIS A 110 18.98 13.62 -4.93
N ILE A 111 18.90 12.44 -5.57
CA ILE A 111 19.50 12.17 -6.88
C ILE A 111 19.00 13.17 -7.94
N ALA A 112 17.69 13.49 -7.95
CA ALA A 112 17.13 14.47 -8.88
C ALA A 112 17.49 15.93 -8.56
N LYS A 113 17.94 16.25 -7.34
CA LYS A 113 18.54 17.54 -6.99
C LYS A 113 20.00 17.59 -7.44
N ASP A 114 20.79 16.57 -7.14
CA ASP A 114 22.20 16.49 -7.51
C ASP A 114 22.38 16.59 -9.03
N LEU A 115 21.57 15.85 -9.80
CA LEU A 115 21.56 15.89 -11.26
C LEU A 115 21.10 17.23 -11.87
N ARG A 116 20.44 18.10 -11.09
CA ARG A 116 20.04 19.46 -11.50
C ARG A 116 21.01 20.53 -11.00
N LEU A 117 21.70 20.29 -9.89
CA LEU A 117 22.59 21.22 -9.22
C LEU A 117 24.05 21.00 -9.64
N CYS A 118 24.31 21.02 -10.96
CA CYS A 118 25.67 21.00 -11.48
C CYS A 118 26.34 22.37 -11.25
N GLN A 119 27.00 22.53 -10.10
CA GLN A 119 27.67 23.77 -9.70
C GLN A 119 29.18 23.70 -10.01
N PRO A 120 29.69 24.39 -11.04
CA PRO A 120 31.11 24.45 -11.33
C PRO A 120 31.84 25.28 -10.26
N LYS A 121 32.78 24.67 -9.54
CA LYS A 121 33.58 25.36 -8.51
C LYS A 121 34.68 26.18 -9.18
N ALA A 122 34.36 27.43 -9.52
CA ALA A 122 35.21 28.31 -10.33
C ALA A 122 36.63 28.51 -9.76
N LYS A 123 37.62 28.47 -10.68
CA LYS A 123 38.98 28.98 -10.54
C LYS A 123 39.45 29.51 -11.90
N ASP A 124 40.27 30.56 -11.88
CA ASP A 124 40.52 31.46 -13.01
C ASP A 124 41.69 31.12 -13.95
N LYS A 125 41.53 31.47 -15.24
CA LYS A 125 42.56 31.84 -16.25
C LYS A 125 43.57 30.73 -16.64
N ALA A 126 44.26 30.77 -17.80
CA ALA A 126 44.52 31.86 -18.76
C ALA A 126 44.84 31.34 -20.20
N GLN A 127 44.74 32.23 -21.21
CA GLN A 127 45.64 32.33 -22.40
C GLN A 127 45.70 31.13 -23.41
N THR A 128 46.13 31.21 -24.68
CA THR A 128 46.58 32.28 -25.63
C THR A 128 46.37 31.75 -27.08
N LYS A 129 45.78 32.48 -28.05
CA LYS A 129 46.37 33.45 -29.04
C LYS A 129 46.69 32.88 -30.45
N ALA A 130 45.96 33.38 -31.45
CA ALA A 130 46.27 33.42 -32.91
C ALA A 130 46.45 32.05 -33.63
N ALA A 131 46.42 31.93 -34.97
CA ALA A 131 46.34 32.93 -36.05
C ALA A 131 45.54 32.39 -37.26
N ALA A 132 45.02 33.27 -38.11
CA ALA A 132 44.42 32.91 -39.40
C ALA A 132 44.87 33.89 -40.50
N SER A 133 45.84 33.49 -41.34
CA SER A 133 46.33 34.30 -42.47
C SER A 133 47.28 33.53 -43.42
N ALA A 134 46.73 32.68 -44.30
CA ALA A 134 47.35 32.21 -45.55
C ALA A 134 46.34 31.34 -46.34
N ALA A 135 46.21 31.42 -47.67
CA ALA A 135 46.60 32.47 -48.61
C ALA A 135 45.68 32.37 -49.85
N ALA A 136 45.50 33.45 -50.60
CA ALA A 136 44.67 33.44 -51.82
C ALA A 136 45.50 33.06 -53.05
N ALA A 137 45.14 31.94 -53.71
CA ALA A 137 45.56 31.59 -55.07
C ALA A 137 44.67 30.48 -55.65
N ALA A 138 44.48 30.28 -56.95
CA ALA A 138 44.39 31.21 -58.10
C ALA A 138 44.08 30.38 -59.37
N ALA A 139 42.82 30.33 -59.83
CA ALA A 139 42.45 29.82 -61.16
C ALA A 139 41.06 30.35 -61.57
N ALA A 140 40.86 30.59 -62.87
CA ALA A 140 39.71 31.34 -63.39
C ALA A 140 38.42 30.52 -63.60
N GLN A 141 37.25 31.17 -63.44
CA GLN A 141 36.22 31.33 -64.50
C GLN A 141 35.06 32.24 -64.01
N ALA A 142 34.02 32.51 -64.83
CA ALA A 142 33.20 33.72 -64.73
C ALA A 142 31.68 33.57 -65.00
N GLN A 143 30.92 34.59 -64.56
CA GLN A 143 29.56 35.03 -64.99
C GLN A 143 28.32 34.12 -64.77
N ALA A 144 27.57 34.38 -63.68
CA ALA A 144 26.22 35.04 -63.60
C ALA A 144 25.07 34.66 -64.59
N PRO A 145 23.81 35.22 -64.53
CA PRO A 145 23.19 36.18 -63.58
C PRO A 145 21.70 35.91 -63.15
N LYS A 146 21.11 36.85 -62.38
CA LYS A 146 19.66 37.03 -61.98
C LYS A 146 19.15 36.07 -60.87
N GLY A 147 18.28 36.45 -59.91
CA GLY A 147 17.59 37.71 -59.56
C GLY A 147 16.39 37.44 -58.60
N THR A 148 15.69 38.36 -57.89
CA THR A 148 15.85 39.82 -57.63
C THR A 148 14.92 40.28 -56.47
N GLN A 149 15.44 41.01 -55.46
CA GLN A 149 14.77 41.94 -54.48
C GLN A 149 13.76 41.44 -53.39
N ALA A 150 13.66 42.26 -52.32
CA ALA A 150 12.68 42.28 -51.21
C ALA A 150 11.81 43.57 -51.33
N PRO A 151 11.13 44.23 -50.33
CA PRO A 151 11.16 44.17 -48.84
C PRO A 151 9.75 43.82 -48.22
N THR A 152 9.10 44.35 -47.15
CA THR A 152 9.17 45.62 -46.37
C THR A 152 8.79 45.53 -44.85
N LYS A 153 7.73 46.21 -44.36
CA LYS A 153 7.46 46.60 -42.94
C LYS A 153 5.95 46.76 -42.65
N ALA A 154 5.56 46.43 -41.40
CA ALA A 154 4.65 47.21 -40.52
C ALA A 154 3.16 47.37 -40.95
N PRO A 155 2.33 48.19 -40.25
CA PRO A 155 1.79 47.86 -38.91
C PRO A 155 0.28 48.15 -38.72
N GLU A 156 -0.28 47.68 -37.60
CA GLU A 156 -1.26 48.42 -36.78
C GLU A 156 -1.12 47.99 -35.30
#